data_AF-A0A959AAI0-F1
#
_entry.id   AF-A0A959AAI0-F1
#
_cell.length_a   1.000
_cell.length_b   1.000
_cell.length_c   1.000
_cell.angle_alpha   90.00
_cell.angle_beta   90.00
_cell.angle_gamma   90.00
#
_symmetry.space_group_name_H-M   'P 1'
#
loop_
_entity.id
_entity.type
_entity.pdbx_description
1 polymer ?
#
loop_
_entity_poly.entity_id
_entity_poly.type
_entity_poly.pdbx_seq_one_letter_code
_entity_poly.pdbx_strand_id
1 'polypeptide(L)'
;MKKLQWWMRIVGGFYLLLTLMNLYGLFSNPHFFKGNLPAPINTDELAVRSFTDAWMVFVFELGCIGAVLLWFSKNPMGNRGIIWLVILAEIFRGIVCDAIWITRGYNVASYVPFIIVHLVIIATGWWFLRQAEKS
;
A
#
# COMPACT_ATOMS: atom_id res chain seq x y z
N MET A 1 -22.96 -7.56 -2.04
CA MET A 1 -22.43 -7.79 -0.66
C MET A 1 -21.20 -8.71 -0.58
N LYS A 2 -21.30 -10.01 -0.89
CA LYS A 2 -20.19 -10.98 -0.70
C LYS A 2 -18.87 -10.61 -1.40
N LYS A 3 -18.93 -10.05 -2.62
CA LYS A 3 -17.74 -9.59 -3.37
C LYS A 3 -16.96 -8.50 -2.62
N LEU A 4 -17.67 -7.51 -2.07
CA LEU A 4 -17.06 -6.40 -1.34
C LEU A 4 -16.43 -6.86 -0.01
N GLN A 5 -17.10 -7.79 0.68
CA GLN A 5 -16.55 -8.44 1.86
C GLN A 5 -15.25 -9.20 1.55
N TRP A 6 -15.23 -9.97 0.46
CA TRP A 6 -14.00 -10.67 0.03
C TRP A 6 -12.92 -9.71 -0.44
N TRP A 7 -13.28 -8.62 -1.11
CA TRP A 7 -12.33 -7.57 -1.47
C TRP A 7 -11.65 -6.99 -0.24
N MET A 8 -12.41 -6.62 0.80
CA MET A 8 -11.83 -6.14 2.07
C MET A 8 -10.88 -7.19 2.68
N ARG A 9 -11.23 -8.48 2.60
CA ARG A 9 -10.38 -9.55 3.12
C ARG A 9 -9.09 -9.75 2.34
N ILE A 10 -9.18 -9.76 1.02
CA ILE A 10 -8.02 -9.98 0.15
C ILE A 10 -7.07 -8.78 0.25
N VAL A 11 -7.58 -7.56 0.12
CA VAL A 11 -6.76 -6.34 0.24
C VAL A 11 -6.20 -6.21 1.65
N GLY A 12 -7.01 -6.47 2.68
CA GLY A 12 -6.55 -6.42 4.06
C GLY A 12 -5.45 -7.44 4.36
N GLY A 13 -5.62 -8.69 3.89
CA GLY A 13 -4.61 -9.73 4.01
C GLY A 13 -3.33 -9.41 3.23
N PHE A 14 -3.47 -8.86 2.03
CA PHE A 14 -2.34 -8.41 1.21
C PHE A 14 -1.52 -7.31 1.91
N TYR A 15 -2.18 -6.30 2.48
CA TYR A 15 -1.49 -5.24 3.23
C TYR A 15 -0.79 -5.76 4.48
N LEU A 16 -1.39 -6.69 5.22
CA LEU A 16 -0.74 -7.33 6.36
C LEU A 16 0.48 -8.15 5.93
N LEU A 17 0.39 -8.89 4.82
CA LEU A 17 1.52 -9.62 4.27
C LEU A 17 2.66 -8.66 3.87
N LEU A 18 2.35 -7.58 3.15
CA LEU A 18 3.33 -6.55 2.81
C LEU A 18 3.96 -5.94 4.05
N THR A 19 3.16 -5.68 5.09
CA THR A 19 3.65 -5.18 6.37
C THR A 19 4.68 -6.14 6.93
N LEU A 20 4.31 -7.41 7.12
CA LEU A 20 5.21 -8.44 7.66
C LEU A 20 6.50 -8.59 6.85
N MET A 21 6.41 -8.60 5.52
CA MET A 21 7.58 -8.69 4.65
C MET A 21 8.52 -7.47 4.82
N ASN A 22 7.96 -6.27 5.01
CA ASN A 22 8.76 -5.07 5.18
C ASN A 22 9.33 -4.93 6.60
N LEU A 23 8.74 -5.56 7.62
CA LEU A 23 9.33 -5.59 8.97
C LEU A 23 10.73 -6.23 8.97
N TYR A 24 10.99 -7.19 8.08
CA TYR A 24 12.35 -7.71 7.88
C TYR A 24 13.33 -6.62 7.43
N GLY A 25 12.95 -5.79 6.46
CA GLY A 25 13.77 -4.67 6.00
C GLY A 25 13.95 -3.59 7.08
N LEU A 26 12.96 -3.39 7.95
CA LEU A 26 13.06 -2.39 9.02
C LEU A 26 13.93 -2.84 10.20
N PHE A 27 13.78 -4.09 10.65
CA PHE A 27 14.38 -4.55 11.91
C PHE A 27 15.56 -5.51 11.76
N SER A 28 15.66 -6.21 10.62
CA SER A 28 16.68 -7.23 10.42
C SER A 28 17.72 -6.86 9.37
N ASN A 29 17.31 -6.15 8.31
CA ASN A 29 18.21 -5.73 7.24
C ASN A 29 17.85 -4.34 6.70
N PRO A 30 18.31 -3.24 7.34
CA PRO A 30 18.05 -1.87 6.90
C PRO A 30 18.51 -1.56 5.46
N HIS A 31 19.50 -2.30 4.95
CA HIS A 31 19.97 -2.16 3.57
C HIS A 31 19.03 -2.81 2.54
N PHE A 32 17.99 -3.53 2.96
CA PHE A 32 16.98 -4.10 2.08
C PHE A 32 16.37 -3.05 1.14
N PHE A 33 16.20 -1.82 1.62
CA PHE A 33 15.62 -0.71 0.86
C PHE A 33 16.62 0.07 0.01
N LYS A 34 17.92 -0.21 0.13
CA LYS A 34 18.99 0.50 -0.59
C LYS A 34 18.82 0.48 -2.11
N GLY A 35 18.31 -0.64 -2.65
CA GLY A 35 18.06 -0.80 -4.08
C GLY A 35 16.94 0.11 -4.64
N ASN A 36 16.09 0.68 -3.77
CA ASN A 36 15.03 1.59 -4.19
C ASN A 36 15.51 3.04 -4.31
N LEU A 37 16.62 3.39 -3.65
CA LEU A 37 17.20 4.73 -3.72
C LEU A 37 17.97 4.94 -5.04
N PRO A 38 17.90 6.14 -5.64
CA PRO A 38 18.70 6.48 -6.81
C PRO A 38 20.20 6.48 -6.48
N ALA A 39 21.03 6.09 -7.46
CA ALA A 39 22.47 6.28 -7.37
C ALA A 39 22.84 7.77 -7.59
N PRO A 40 23.86 8.31 -6.89
CA PRO A 40 24.72 7.64 -5.91
C PRO A 40 24.18 7.68 -4.47
N ILE A 41 22.99 8.25 -4.22
CA ILE A 41 22.43 8.43 -2.86
C ILE A 41 22.28 7.09 -2.13
N ASN A 42 22.04 6.00 -2.87
CA ASN A 42 21.98 4.65 -2.30
C ASN A 42 23.28 4.19 -1.62
N THR A 43 24.43 4.83 -1.83
CA THR A 43 25.68 4.49 -1.11
C THR A 43 25.88 5.28 0.19
N ASP A 44 25.09 6.33 0.44
CA ASP A 44 25.15 7.10 1.67
C ASP A 44 24.31 6.43 2.77
N GLU A 45 24.99 6.02 3.85
CA GLU A 45 24.37 5.31 4.97
C GLU A 45 23.31 6.14 5.72
N LEU A 46 23.51 7.45 5.84
CA LEU A 46 22.51 8.33 6.47
C LEU A 46 21.29 8.51 5.59
N ALA A 47 21.48 8.56 4.26
CA ALA A 47 20.37 8.63 3.32
C ALA A 47 19.55 7.34 3.32
N VAL A 48 20.20 6.16 3.31
CA VAL A 48 19.54 4.85 3.41
C VAL A 48 18.76 4.75 4.71
N ARG A 49 19.37 5.12 5.85
CA ARG A 49 18.69 5.08 7.14
C ARG A 49 17.49 6.02 7.20
N SER A 50 17.63 7.26 6.71
CA SER A 50 16.54 8.24 6.69
C SER A 50 15.37 7.77 5.82
N PHE A 51 15.68 7.12 4.70
CA PHE A 51 14.66 6.50 3.85
C PHE A 51 13.95 5.35 4.57
N THR A 52 14.69 4.44 5.21
CA THR A 52 14.11 3.33 5.99
C THR A 52 13.24 3.83 7.15
N ASP A 53 13.66 4.86 7.87
CA ASP A 53 12.90 5.46 8.98
C ASP A 53 11.60 6.12 8.47
N ALA A 54 11.63 6.79 7.31
CA ALA A 54 10.42 7.32 6.68
C ALA A 54 9.51 6.19 6.16
N TRP A 55 10.09 5.13 5.61
CA TRP A 55 9.38 3.95 5.11
C TRP A 55 8.64 3.20 6.22
N MET A 56 9.18 3.22 7.43
CA MET A 56 8.55 2.63 8.62
C MET A 56 7.11 3.11 8.83
N VAL A 57 6.86 4.41 8.67
CA VAL A 57 5.51 4.99 8.83
C VAL A 57 4.54 4.38 7.83
N PHE A 58 4.99 4.23 6.58
CA PHE A 58 4.20 3.60 5.53
C PHE A 58 3.88 2.13 5.84
N VAL A 59 4.87 1.37 6.32
CA VAL A 59 4.70 -0.04 6.68
C VAL A 59 3.66 -0.21 7.79
N PHE A 60 3.72 0.61 8.85
CA PHE A 60 2.73 0.54 9.92
C PHE A 60 1.35 1.03 9.50
N GLU A 61 1.27 2.05 8.64
CA GLU A 61 -0.01 2.48 8.06
C GLU A 61 -0.68 1.34 7.28
N LEU A 62 0.05 0.63 6.41
CA LEU A 62 -0.46 -0.56 5.71
C LEU A 62 -0.96 -1.61 6.70
N GLY A 63 -0.21 -1.86 7.78
CA GLY A 63 -0.58 -2.83 8.80
C GLY A 63 -1.92 -2.47 9.47
N CYS A 64 -2.07 -1.21 9.87
CA CYS A 64 -3.28 -0.69 10.47
C CYS A 64 -4.48 -0.78 9.50
N ILE A 65 -4.33 -0.30 8.26
CA ILE A 65 -5.39 -0.37 7.25
C ILE A 65 -5.76 -1.82 6.96
N GLY A 66 -4.77 -2.71 6.85
CA GLY A 66 -4.96 -4.13 6.61
C GLY A 66 -5.80 -4.79 7.72
N ALA A 67 -5.44 -4.56 8.98
CA ALA A 67 -6.18 -5.04 10.13
C ALA A 67 -7.62 -4.50 10.18
N VAL A 68 -7.80 -3.20 9.94
CA VAL A 68 -9.12 -2.54 9.90
C VAL A 68 -10.00 -3.13 8.81
N LEU A 69 -9.47 -3.37 7.60
CA LEU A 69 -10.20 -4.00 6.51
C LEU A 69 -10.67 -5.41 6.88
N LEU A 70 -9.81 -6.22 7.51
CA LEU A 70 -10.20 -7.56 7.97
C LEU A 70 -11.29 -7.48 9.04
N TRP A 71 -11.13 -6.60 10.03
CA TRP A 71 -12.04 -6.42 11.14
C TRP A 71 -13.44 -6.04 10.68
N PHE A 72 -13.55 -5.04 9.81
CA PHE A 72 -14.84 -4.53 9.33
C PHE A 72 -15.40 -5.28 8.12
N SER A 73 -14.70 -6.30 7.62
CA SER A 73 -15.15 -7.08 6.44
C SER A 73 -16.53 -7.75 6.62
N LYS A 74 -16.97 -8.01 7.85
CA LYS A 74 -18.27 -8.64 8.14
C LYS A 74 -19.48 -7.74 7.82
N ASN A 75 -19.31 -6.42 7.87
CA ASN A 75 -20.37 -5.46 7.54
C ASN A 75 -19.80 -4.37 6.61
N PRO A 76 -19.55 -4.69 5.33
CA PRO A 76 -18.83 -3.79 4.43
C PRO A 76 -19.61 -2.51 4.12
N MET A 77 -20.95 -2.57 4.01
CA MET A 77 -21.77 -1.40 3.67
C MET A 77 -21.95 -0.43 4.83
N GLY A 78 -22.07 -0.94 6.06
CA GLY A 78 -22.03 -0.10 7.26
C GLY A 78 -20.70 0.64 7.43
N ASN A 79 -19.63 0.14 6.77
CA ASN A 79 -18.27 0.68 6.86
C ASN A 79 -17.73 1.17 5.52
N ARG A 80 -18.60 1.59 4.59
CA ARG A 80 -18.20 2.04 3.25
C ARG A 80 -17.20 3.19 3.23
N GLY A 81 -17.17 4.01 4.29
CA GLY A 81 -16.16 5.07 4.45
C GLY A 81 -14.73 4.54 4.48
N ILE A 82 -14.50 3.36 5.06
CA ILE A 82 -13.19 2.69 5.08
C ILE A 82 -12.75 2.30 3.66
N ILE A 83 -13.69 1.86 2.83
CA ILE A 83 -13.42 1.45 1.45
C ILE A 83 -13.01 2.68 0.62
N TRP A 84 -13.72 3.80 0.79
CA TRP A 84 -13.32 5.07 0.18
C TRP A 84 -11.97 5.58 0.68
N LEU A 85 -11.70 5.47 1.98
CA LEU A 85 -10.39 5.81 2.54
C LEU A 85 -9.27 5.02 1.85
N VAL A 86 -9.44 3.71 1.67
CA VAL A 86 -8.47 2.86 0.96
C VAL A 86 -8.33 3.29 -0.49
N ILE A 87 -9.43 3.50 -1.22
CA ILE A 87 -9.37 3.97 -2.61
C ILE A 87 -8.59 5.29 -2.71
N LEU A 88 -8.86 6.26 -1.84
CA LEU A 88 -8.16 7.54 -1.83
C LEU A 88 -6.68 7.36 -1.47
N ALA A 89 -6.36 6.54 -0.47
CA ALA A 89 -4.99 6.23 -0.11
C ALA A 89 -4.23 5.60 -1.28
N GLU A 90 -4.85 4.68 -2.02
CA GLU A 90 -4.25 4.03 -3.18
C GLU A 90 -4.04 5.02 -4.34
N ILE A 91 -4.94 6.00 -4.53
CA ILE A 91 -4.75 7.05 -5.54
C ILE A 91 -3.57 7.95 -5.17
N PHE A 92 -3.59 8.54 -3.98
CA PHE A 92 -2.58 9.52 -3.60
C PHE A 92 -1.24 8.86 -3.28
N ARG A 93 -1.23 7.93 -2.33
CA ARG A 93 0.00 7.26 -1.92
C ARG A 93 0.46 6.22 -2.95
N GLY A 94 -0.46 5.45 -3.51
CA GLY A 94 -0.09 4.36 -4.44
C GLY A 94 0.21 4.81 -5.87
N ILE A 95 -0.39 5.89 -6.36
CA ILE A 95 -0.17 6.34 -7.75
C ILE A 95 0.57 7.66 -7.79
N VAL A 96 0.09 8.69 -7.09
CA VAL A 96 0.69 10.03 -7.16
C VAL A 96 2.09 10.03 -6.56
N CYS A 97 2.30 9.46 -5.37
CA CYS A 97 3.62 9.40 -4.75
C CYS A 97 4.60 8.53 -5.55
N ASP A 98 4.16 7.38 -6.07
CA ASP A 98 4.99 6.52 -6.92
C ASP A 98 5.44 7.24 -8.19
N ALA A 99 4.53 7.97 -8.86
CA ALA A 99 4.86 8.80 -10.01
C ALA A 99 5.87 9.91 -9.64
N ILE A 100 5.69 10.57 -8.50
CA ILE A 100 6.64 11.58 -8.00
C ILE A 100 8.01 10.94 -7.74
N TRP A 101 8.07 9.77 -7.11
CA TRP A 101 9.34 9.08 -6.86
C TRP A 101 10.04 8.70 -8.16
N ILE A 102 9.31 8.16 -9.15
CA ILE A 102 9.84 7.92 -10.49
C ILE A 102 10.44 9.21 -11.09
N THR A 103 9.73 10.34 -11.01
CA THR A 103 10.24 11.62 -11.54
C THR A 103 11.49 12.14 -10.79
N ARG A 104 11.72 11.67 -9.56
CA ARG A 104 12.88 11.99 -8.73
C ARG A 104 14.05 11.01 -8.92
N GLY A 105 13.97 10.13 -9.91
CA GLY A 105 15.04 9.21 -10.29
C GLY A 105 15.00 7.85 -9.59
N TYR A 106 13.93 7.54 -8.85
CA TYR A 106 13.75 6.22 -8.25
C TYR A 106 13.53 5.15 -9.33
N ASN A 107 13.83 3.89 -9.00
CA ASN A 107 13.82 2.79 -9.96
C ASN A 107 12.42 2.50 -10.52
N VAL A 108 12.18 2.82 -11.79
CA VAL A 108 10.91 2.61 -12.49
C VAL A 108 10.44 1.14 -12.41
N ALA A 109 11.36 0.18 -12.53
CA ALA A 109 11.02 -1.24 -12.50
C ALA A 109 10.51 -1.68 -11.12
N SER A 110 10.88 -0.99 -10.04
CA SER A 110 10.33 -1.23 -8.71
C SER A 110 8.91 -0.69 -8.56
N TYR A 111 8.59 0.47 -9.14
CA TYR A 111 7.33 1.18 -8.88
C TYR A 111 6.20 0.85 -9.87
N VAL A 112 6.50 0.61 -11.14
CA VAL A 112 5.46 0.30 -12.15
C VAL A 112 4.59 -0.92 -11.78
N PRO A 113 5.15 -2.04 -11.29
CA PRO A 113 4.32 -3.16 -10.84
C PRO A 113 3.37 -2.79 -9.71
N PHE A 114 3.80 -1.95 -8.75
CA PHE A 114 2.94 -1.50 -7.65
C PHE A 114 1.84 -0.55 -8.12
N ILE A 115 2.14 0.39 -9.04
CA ILE A 115 1.10 1.22 -9.66
C ILE A 115 -0.01 0.35 -10.29
N ILE A 116 0.34 -0.76 -10.94
CA ILE A 116 -0.64 -1.70 -11.50
C ILE A 116 -1.48 -2.33 -10.38
N VAL A 117 -0.84 -2.78 -9.29
CA VAL A 117 -1.55 -3.32 -8.12
C VAL A 117 -2.51 -2.29 -7.53
N HIS A 118 -2.08 -1.03 -7.38
CA HIS A 118 -2.89 0.07 -6.88
C HIS A 118 -4.12 0.31 -7.78
N LEU A 119 -3.94 0.34 -9.09
CA LEU A 119 -5.04 0.47 -10.06
C LEU A 119 -6.04 -0.68 -9.95
N VAL A 120 -5.58 -1.91 -9.77
CA VAL A 120 -6.45 -3.08 -9.57
C VAL A 120 -7.26 -2.95 -8.28
N ILE A 121 -6.63 -2.57 -7.16
CA ILE A 121 -7.30 -2.37 -5.87
C ILE A 121 -8.37 -1.28 -5.98
N ILE A 122 -8.03 -0.13 -6.59
CA ILE A 122 -8.96 0.98 -6.82
C ILE A 122 -10.14 0.56 -7.67
N ALA A 123 -9.88 0.00 -8.86
CA ALA A 123 -10.91 -0.34 -9.84
C ALA A 123 -11.88 -1.39 -9.28
N THR A 124 -11.35 -2.44 -8.65
CA THR A 124 -12.17 -3.51 -8.06
C THR A 124 -12.93 -3.03 -6.83
N GLY A 125 -12.30 -2.22 -5.96
CA GLY A 125 -12.93 -1.67 -4.77
C GLY A 125 -14.11 -0.77 -5.12
N TRP A 126 -13.89 0.17 -6.05
CA TRP A 126 -14.93 1.04 -6.56
C TRP A 126 -16.07 0.24 -7.21
N TRP A 127 -15.74 -0.70 -8.09
CA TRP A 127 -16.76 -1.47 -8.81
C TRP A 127 -17.61 -2.34 -7.88
N PHE A 128 -17.00 -3.04 -6.92
CA PHE A 128 -17.73 -3.87 -5.97
C PHE A 128 -18.53 -3.05 -4.95
N LEU A 129 -18.06 -1.85 -4.60
CA LEU A 129 -18.82 -0.91 -3.79
C LEU A 129 -20.08 -0.45 -4.53
N ARG A 130 -19.96 -0.03 -5.79
CA ARG A 130 -21.10 0.37 -6.64
C ARG A 130 -22.10 -0.75 -6.87
N GLN A 131 -21.64 -2.00 -7.01
CA GLN A 131 -22.54 -3.16 -7.08
C GLN A 131 -23.30 -3.36 -5.76
N ALA A 132 -22.62 -3.20 -4.63
CA ALA A 132 -23.24 -3.39 -3.31
C ALA A 132 -24.23 -2.29 -2.93
N GLU A 133 -24.04 -1.05 -3.41
CA GLU A 133 -25.00 0.06 -3.21
C GLU A 133 -26.32 -0.14 -3.95
N LYS A 134 -26.33 -0.94 -5.02
CA LYS A 134 -27.51 -1.20 -5.86
C LYS A 134 -28.25 -2.51 -5.50
N SER A 135 -27.69 -3.30 -4.58
CA SER A 135 -28.24 -4.61 -4.16
C SER A 135 -28.93 -4.47 -2.81
#